data_AF-A0A7R9WDZ6-F1
#
_entry.id   AF-A0A7R9WDZ6-F1
#
_cell.length_a   1.000
_cell.length_b   1.000
_cell.length_c   1.000
_cell.angle_alpha   90.00
_cell.angle_beta   90.00
_cell.angle_gamma   90.00
#
_symmetry.space_group_name_H-M   'P 1'
#
loop_
_entity.id
_entity.type
_entity.pdbx_description
1 polymer ?
#
loop_
_entity_poly.entity_id
_entity_poly.type
_entity_poly.pdbx_seq_one_letter_code
_entity_poly.pdbx_strand_id
1 'polypeptide(L)'
;QQVKALKPLPLLAPNKKNATEVDLLRASANQELHHLGSVADPITMVIHVPLQELPHSHREWDDLAAEMPQLVRNLKVRKRMDKLPVLDASAASLPEKFLSRASSLLAIFAHAYWHNEYNNVPKALPPGVLLPWEQVTKRLG
;
A
#
# COMPACT_ATOMS: atom_id res chain seq x y z
N GLN A 1 13.35 11.78 36.98
CA GLN A 1 12.24 11.23 36.17
C GLN A 1 12.85 10.64 34.90
N GLN A 2 13.02 9.31 34.83
CA GLN A 2 13.68 8.63 33.71
C GLN A 2 12.62 8.03 32.78
N VAL A 3 12.69 8.36 31.49
CA VAL A 3 11.85 7.76 30.44
C VAL A 3 12.51 6.46 30.00
N LYS A 4 11.82 5.33 30.22
CA LYS A 4 12.30 3.98 29.91
C LYS A 4 12.16 3.74 28.40
N ALA A 5 13.28 3.59 27.69
CA ALA A 5 13.28 3.31 26.26
C ALA A 5 12.71 1.91 25.96
N LEU A 6 11.61 1.86 25.20
CA LEU A 6 11.05 0.62 24.67
C LEU A 6 11.88 0.16 23.47
N LYS A 7 12.46 -1.04 23.57
CA LYS A 7 13.14 -1.70 22.45
C LYS A 7 12.11 -2.10 21.37
N PRO A 8 12.39 -1.89 20.08
CA PRO A 8 11.50 -2.34 19.01
C PRO A 8 11.51 -3.88 18.94
N LEU A 9 10.31 -4.48 18.99
CA LEU A 9 10.14 -5.92 18.78
C LEU A 9 10.43 -6.29 17.31
N PRO A 10 11.00 -7.49 17.05
CA PRO A 10 11.23 -7.96 15.69
C PRO A 10 9.90 -8.30 15.01
N LEU A 11 9.73 -7.79 13.78
CA LEU A 11 8.61 -8.09 12.91
C LEU A 11 8.76 -9.53 12.36
N LEU A 12 8.27 -10.51 13.11
CA LEU A 12 8.15 -11.89 12.62
C LEU A 12 6.92 -12.00 11.71
N ALA A 13 7.14 -12.29 10.43
CA ALA A 13 6.06 -12.69 9.52
C ALA A 13 5.43 -14.01 10.01
N PRO A 14 4.10 -14.16 9.99
CA PRO A 14 3.45 -15.35 10.54
C PRO A 14 3.72 -16.59 9.69
N ASN A 15 4.19 -17.64 10.35
CA ASN A 15 4.28 -19.00 9.82
C ASN A 15 2.89 -19.65 9.89
N LYS A 16 2.36 -20.12 8.75
CA LYS A 16 0.97 -20.57 8.57
C LYS A 16 0.48 -21.73 9.46
N LYS A 17 1.33 -22.31 10.31
CA LYS A 17 0.98 -23.53 11.07
C LYS A 17 0.45 -23.29 12.49
N ASN A 18 0.63 -22.11 13.09
CA ASN A 18 0.21 -21.87 14.48
C ASN A 18 -0.50 -20.49 14.58
N ALA A 19 -1.79 -20.43 14.26
CA ALA A 19 -2.59 -19.24 14.57
C ALA A 19 -2.74 -19.13 16.10
N THR A 20 -2.41 -17.97 16.65
CA THR A 20 -2.52 -17.73 18.10
C THR A 20 -3.94 -17.35 18.48
N GLU A 21 -4.29 -17.46 19.76
CA GLU A 21 -5.59 -17.06 20.33
C GLU A 21 -5.95 -15.61 19.94
N VAL A 22 -4.95 -14.74 19.82
CA VAL A 22 -5.09 -13.35 19.35
C VAL A 22 -5.55 -13.27 17.89
N ASP A 23 -5.10 -14.17 17.02
CA ASP A 23 -5.50 -14.19 15.61
C ASP A 23 -6.94 -14.67 15.43
N LEU A 24 -7.37 -15.62 16.28
CA LEU A 24 -8.75 -16.11 16.32
C LEU A 24 -9.72 -15.05 16.88
N LEU A 25 -9.32 -14.33 17.94
CA LEU A 25 -10.09 -13.22 18.49
C LEU A 25 -10.25 -12.08 17.48
N ARG A 26 -9.20 -11.77 16.69
CA ARG A 26 -9.26 -10.78 15.61
C ARG A 26 -10.21 -11.20 14.48
N ALA A 27 -10.18 -12.48 14.09
CA ALA A 27 -11.09 -12.99 13.06
C ALA A 27 -12.56 -12.95 13.51
N SER A 28 -12.84 -13.29 14.78
CA SER A 28 -14.19 -13.26 15.35
C SER A 28 -14.72 -11.83 15.48
N ALA A 29 -13.91 -10.88 15.97
CA ALA A 29 -14.31 -9.49 16.08
C ALA A 29 -14.61 -8.86 14.70
N ASN A 30 -13.87 -9.24 13.66
CA ASN A 30 -14.12 -8.78 12.29
C ASN A 30 -15.48 -9.24 11.74
N GLN A 31 -15.95 -10.43 12.15
CA GLN A 31 -17.21 -10.99 11.67
C GLN A 31 -18.42 -10.29 12.29
N GLU A 32 -18.33 -9.85 13.56
CA GLU A 32 -19.41 -9.12 14.22
C GLU A 32 -19.54 -7.67 13.73
N LEU A 33 -18.44 -7.04 13.30
CA LEU A 33 -18.42 -5.61 12.95
C LEU A 33 -18.84 -5.29 11.50
N HIS A 34 -19.18 -6.30 10.69
CA HIS A 34 -19.52 -6.13 9.26
C HIS A 34 -20.67 -5.14 8.97
N HIS A 35 -21.50 -4.80 9.96
CA HIS A 35 -22.68 -3.95 9.79
C HIS A 35 -22.50 -2.49 10.23
N LEU A 36 -21.39 -2.11 10.88
CA LEU A 36 -21.24 -0.79 11.53
C LEU A 36 -20.36 0.21 10.78
N GLY A 37 -19.76 -0.18 9.66
CA GLY A 37 -18.85 0.69 8.90
C GLY A 37 -17.55 1.00 9.66
N SER A 38 -16.53 1.44 8.92
CA SER A 38 -15.14 1.55 9.39
C SER A 38 -14.88 2.63 10.47
N VAL A 39 -15.89 3.39 10.89
CA VAL A 39 -15.73 4.63 11.68
C VAL A 39 -16.21 4.49 13.14
N ALA A 40 -16.80 3.35 13.52
CA ALA A 40 -17.45 3.22 14.83
C ALA A 40 -16.49 3.14 16.03
N ASP A 41 -15.22 2.76 15.84
CA ASP A 41 -14.25 2.59 16.93
C ASP A 41 -12.81 2.93 16.48
N PRO A 42 -12.05 3.78 17.22
CA PRO A 42 -10.65 4.12 16.90
C PRO A 42 -9.71 2.91 16.75
N ILE A 43 -10.00 1.78 17.40
CA ILE A 43 -9.25 0.52 17.27
C ILE A 43 -9.63 -0.21 15.97
N THR A 44 -10.83 0.03 15.44
CA THR A 44 -11.35 -0.62 14.22
C THR A 44 -10.88 -0.02 12.89
N MET A 45 -10.19 1.12 12.93
CA MET A 45 -9.66 1.80 11.74
C MET A 45 -8.60 0.97 10.97
N VAL A 46 -8.11 -0.15 11.53
CA VAL A 46 -7.01 -0.96 10.96
C VAL A 46 -7.32 -2.47 10.85
N ILE A 47 -8.56 -2.95 11.11
CA ILE A 47 -8.76 -4.41 11.31
C ILE A 47 -8.89 -5.26 10.04
N HIS A 48 -8.92 -4.67 8.85
CA HIS A 48 -8.77 -5.48 7.64
C HIS A 48 -7.30 -5.75 7.39
N VAL A 49 -6.92 -7.03 7.47
CA VAL A 49 -5.60 -7.50 7.03
C VAL A 49 -5.37 -6.94 5.62
N PRO A 50 -4.33 -6.11 5.42
CA PRO A 50 -4.13 -5.45 4.15
C PRO A 50 -3.92 -6.50 3.07
N LEU A 51 -4.61 -6.34 1.94
CA LEU A 51 -4.39 -7.18 0.77
C LEU A 51 -2.91 -7.11 0.39
N GLN A 52 -2.33 -8.26 0.07
CA GLN A 52 -0.89 -8.38 -0.25
C GLN A 52 -0.62 -8.39 -1.75
N GLU A 53 -1.64 -8.60 -2.58
CA GLU A 53 -1.53 -8.70 -4.02
C GLU A 53 -2.73 -8.00 -4.69
N LEU A 54 -2.47 -7.38 -5.83
CA LEU A 54 -3.44 -6.84 -6.76
C LEU A 54 -3.87 -7.90 -7.78
N PRO A 55 -4.99 -7.69 -8.50
CA PRO A 55 -5.35 -8.58 -9.60
C PRO A 55 -4.26 -8.59 -10.67
N HIS A 56 -4.21 -9.65 -11.48
CA HIS A 56 -3.19 -9.84 -12.52
C HIS A 56 -3.05 -8.62 -13.46
N SER A 57 -4.15 -7.92 -13.77
CA SER A 57 -4.15 -6.69 -14.58
C SER A 57 -3.31 -5.54 -13.99
N HIS A 58 -3.03 -5.58 -12.69
CA HIS A 58 -2.31 -4.56 -11.94
C HIS A 58 -1.03 -5.07 -11.28
N ARG A 59 -0.56 -6.27 -11.65
CA ARG A 59 0.64 -6.89 -11.08
C ARG A 59 1.89 -6.02 -11.21
N GLU A 60 2.01 -5.22 -12.28
CA GLU A 60 3.13 -4.29 -12.47
C GLU A 60 3.35 -3.35 -11.28
N TRP A 61 2.30 -3.00 -10.52
CA TRP A 61 2.46 -2.21 -9.30
C TRP A 61 3.03 -3.04 -8.15
N ASP A 62 2.60 -4.28 -7.98
CA ASP A 62 3.20 -5.17 -6.97
C ASP A 62 4.68 -5.47 -7.30
N ASP A 63 4.98 -5.70 -8.57
CA ASP A 63 6.36 -5.95 -9.04
C ASP A 63 7.24 -4.72 -8.80
N LEU A 64 6.76 -3.51 -9.15
CA LEU A 64 7.46 -2.27 -8.83
C LEU A 64 7.68 -2.12 -7.31
N ALA A 65 6.67 -2.41 -6.50
CA ALA A 65 6.77 -2.32 -5.05
C ALA A 65 7.82 -3.30 -4.48
N ALA A 66 7.93 -4.50 -5.04
CA ALA A 66 8.96 -5.47 -4.68
C ALA A 66 10.38 -5.01 -5.10
N GLU A 67 10.51 -4.35 -6.26
CA GLU A 67 11.78 -3.80 -6.76
C GLU A 67 12.25 -2.55 -6.00
N MET A 68 11.33 -1.81 -5.37
CA MET A 68 11.57 -0.49 -4.76
C MET A 68 12.79 -0.41 -3.85
N PRO A 69 13.03 -1.33 -2.88
CA PRO A 69 14.20 -1.25 -2.01
C PRO A 69 15.53 -1.22 -2.78
N GLN A 70 15.61 -1.95 -3.89
CA GLN A 70 16.82 -1.99 -4.72
C GLN A 70 16.92 -0.78 -5.66
N LEU A 71 15.80 -0.27 -6.15
CA LEU A 71 15.75 0.94 -6.99
C LEU A 71 16.16 2.18 -6.19
N VAL A 72 15.71 2.30 -4.94
CA VAL A 72 16.06 3.37 -4.00
C VAL A 72 17.57 3.40 -3.77
N ARG A 73 18.15 2.25 -3.37
CA ARG A 73 19.60 2.12 -3.11
C ARG A 73 20.47 2.52 -4.29
N ASN A 74 20.01 2.23 -5.51
CA ASN A 74 20.77 2.47 -6.73
C ASN A 74 20.41 3.78 -7.44
N LEU A 75 19.51 4.59 -6.87
CA LEU A 75 19.02 5.83 -7.49
C LEU A 75 18.47 5.59 -8.92
N LYS A 76 17.66 4.54 -9.07
CA LYS A 76 17.05 4.13 -10.36
C LYS A 76 15.52 4.21 -10.36
N VAL A 77 14.92 4.83 -9.33
CA VAL A 77 13.47 4.91 -9.16
C VAL A 77 12.82 5.60 -10.35
N ARG A 78 13.30 6.80 -10.72
CA ARG A 78 12.69 7.56 -11.83
C ARG A 78 12.80 6.80 -13.16
N LYS A 79 13.99 6.29 -13.48
CA LYS A 79 14.24 5.49 -14.69
C LYS A 79 13.30 4.28 -14.84
N ARG A 80 12.93 3.62 -13.74
CA ARG A 80 11.99 2.49 -13.76
C ARG A 80 10.54 2.97 -13.89
N MET A 81 10.18 4.01 -13.16
CA MET A 81 8.81 4.55 -13.14
C MET A 81 8.43 5.29 -14.43
N ASP A 82 9.38 5.91 -15.12
CA ASP A 82 9.17 6.56 -16.43
C ASP A 82 8.76 5.55 -17.51
N LYS A 83 9.02 4.25 -17.28
CA LYS A 83 8.64 3.15 -18.16
C LYS A 83 7.41 2.39 -17.69
N LEU A 84 6.80 2.80 -16.58
CA LEU A 84 5.64 2.14 -16.03
C LEU A 84 4.45 2.32 -16.99
N PRO A 85 3.77 1.24 -17.41
CA PRO A 85 2.58 1.36 -18.25
C PRO A 85 1.47 2.07 -17.49
N VAL A 86 0.61 2.78 -18.23
CA VAL A 86 -0.63 3.34 -17.67
C VAL A 86 -1.62 2.18 -17.50
N LEU A 87 -1.96 1.87 -16.26
CA LEU A 87 -2.97 0.86 -15.91
C LEU A 87 -4.29 1.56 -15.62
N ASP A 88 -5.40 1.03 -16.12
CA ASP A 88 -6.73 1.57 -15.86
C ASP A 88 -7.20 1.18 -14.45
N ALA A 89 -7.35 2.18 -13.60
CA ALA A 89 -7.87 2.06 -12.24
C ALA A 89 -9.34 2.51 -12.13
N SER A 90 -10.10 2.51 -13.23
CA SER A 90 -11.55 2.68 -13.21
C SER A 90 -12.25 1.55 -12.43
N ALA A 91 -13.53 1.75 -12.09
CA ALA A 91 -14.32 0.72 -11.42
C ALA A 91 -14.50 -0.56 -12.26
N ALA A 92 -14.39 -0.47 -13.59
CA ALA A 92 -14.48 -1.61 -14.50
C ALA A 92 -13.22 -2.49 -14.45
N SER A 93 -12.05 -1.88 -14.22
CA SER A 93 -10.75 -2.56 -14.33
C SER A 93 -10.13 -2.91 -12.98
N LEU A 94 -10.44 -2.16 -11.92
CA LEU A 94 -9.92 -2.37 -10.57
C LEU A 94 -11.07 -2.45 -9.55
N PRO A 95 -11.42 -3.64 -9.03
CA PRO A 95 -12.47 -3.80 -8.01
C PRO A 95 -12.20 -3.01 -6.73
N GLU A 96 -13.26 -2.52 -6.09
CA GLU A 96 -13.20 -1.65 -4.91
C GLU A 96 -12.39 -2.21 -3.75
N LYS A 97 -12.44 -3.52 -3.52
CA LYS A 97 -11.67 -4.20 -2.46
C LYS A 97 -10.16 -3.93 -2.55
N PHE A 98 -9.63 -3.62 -3.75
CA PHE A 98 -8.21 -3.35 -3.99
C PHE A 98 -7.84 -1.87 -3.88
N LEU A 99 -8.82 -0.97 -3.74
CA LEU A 99 -8.63 0.47 -3.88
C LEU A 99 -7.70 1.06 -2.81
N SER A 100 -7.82 0.60 -1.57
CA SER A 100 -6.94 1.01 -0.47
C SER A 100 -5.47 0.59 -0.71
N ARG A 101 -5.25 -0.64 -1.21
CA ARG A 101 -3.90 -1.10 -1.57
C ARG A 101 -3.32 -0.30 -2.73
N ALA A 102 -4.09 -0.13 -3.80
CA ALA A 102 -3.69 0.66 -4.97
C ALA A 102 -3.28 2.08 -4.57
N SER A 103 -4.10 2.74 -3.74
CA SER A 103 -3.78 4.05 -3.17
C SER A 103 -2.47 4.03 -2.39
N SER A 104 -2.30 3.06 -1.48
CA SER A 104 -1.06 2.96 -0.69
C SER A 104 0.20 2.81 -1.56
N LEU A 105 0.15 1.95 -2.60
CA LEU A 105 1.27 1.72 -3.50
C LEU A 105 1.61 2.97 -4.31
N LEU A 106 0.61 3.58 -4.95
CA LEU A 106 0.82 4.77 -5.76
C LEU A 106 1.33 5.96 -4.92
N ALA A 107 0.97 6.01 -3.62
CA ALA A 107 1.43 7.05 -2.69
C ALA A 107 2.93 6.91 -2.44
N ILE A 108 3.36 5.67 -2.16
CA ILE A 108 4.76 5.30 -1.98
C ILE A 108 5.55 5.59 -3.26
N PHE A 109 4.99 5.27 -4.42
CA PHE A 109 5.63 5.54 -5.71
C PHE A 109 5.81 7.04 -5.93
N ALA A 110 4.76 7.84 -5.73
CA ALA A 110 4.84 9.28 -5.87
C ALA A 110 5.89 9.87 -4.92
N HIS A 111 5.86 9.49 -3.65
CA HIS A 111 6.84 9.94 -2.66
C HIS A 111 8.28 9.60 -3.09
N ALA A 112 8.52 8.34 -3.48
CA ALA A 112 9.84 7.92 -3.92
C ALA A 112 10.30 8.66 -5.19
N TYR A 113 9.40 8.88 -6.15
CA TYR A 113 9.71 9.57 -7.39
C TYR A 113 10.19 11.02 -7.15
N TRP A 114 9.51 11.74 -6.24
CA TRP A 114 9.90 13.10 -5.87
C TRP A 114 11.20 13.16 -5.07
N HIS A 115 11.34 12.30 -4.06
CA HIS A 115 12.33 12.51 -3.01
C HIS A 115 13.59 11.64 -3.10
N ASN A 116 13.58 10.55 -3.87
CA ASN A 116 14.67 9.57 -3.83
C ASN A 116 15.98 10.07 -4.49
N GLU A 117 15.91 11.05 -5.37
CA GLU A 117 17.06 11.49 -6.17
C GLU A 117 17.23 13.01 -6.04
N TYR A 118 18.34 13.45 -5.44
CA TYR A 118 18.58 14.87 -5.11
C TYR A 118 18.82 15.77 -6.33
N ASN A 119 19.32 15.18 -7.42
CA ASN A 119 19.64 15.91 -8.63
C ASN A 119 18.43 15.86 -9.56
N ASN A 120 18.10 16.97 -10.23
CA ASN A 120 17.00 17.06 -11.20
C ASN A 120 15.61 16.80 -10.58
N VAL A 121 15.11 17.76 -9.79
CA VAL A 121 13.75 17.70 -9.23
C VAL A 121 12.72 17.54 -10.36
N PRO A 122 11.86 16.52 -10.33
CA PRO A 122 10.88 16.30 -11.39
C PRO A 122 9.84 17.42 -11.42
N LYS A 123 9.38 17.74 -12.63
CA LYS A 123 8.30 18.72 -12.82
C LYS A 123 6.90 18.13 -12.60
N ALA A 124 6.76 16.82 -12.84
CA ALA A 124 5.51 16.08 -12.71
C ALA A 124 5.78 14.59 -12.54
N LEU A 125 4.78 13.84 -12.07
CA LEU A 125 4.77 12.38 -12.10
C LEU A 125 4.72 11.85 -13.53
N PRO A 126 5.27 10.64 -13.77
CA PRO A 126 5.06 9.96 -15.04
C PRO A 126 3.57 9.56 -15.19
N PRO A 127 3.04 9.52 -16.43
CA PRO A 127 1.64 9.18 -16.68
C PRO A 127 1.20 7.85 -16.08
N GLY A 128 2.10 6.86 -16.03
CA GLY A 128 1.87 5.54 -15.45
C GLY A 128 1.54 5.55 -13.95
N VAL A 129 1.79 6.67 -13.27
CA VAL A 129 1.43 6.88 -11.86
C VAL A 129 0.35 7.94 -11.73
N LEU A 130 0.48 9.07 -12.44
CA LEU A 130 -0.43 10.21 -12.30
C LEU A 130 -1.88 9.86 -12.65
N LEU A 131 -2.09 9.24 -13.82
CA LEU A 131 -3.43 8.94 -14.32
C LEU A 131 -4.18 7.92 -13.44
N PRO A 132 -3.59 6.77 -13.06
CA PRO A 132 -4.27 5.87 -12.12
C PRO A 132 -4.44 6.48 -10.74
N TRP A 133 -3.52 7.34 -10.28
CA TRP A 133 -3.66 8.05 -9.02
C TRP A 133 -4.92 8.92 -8.98
N GLU A 134 -5.15 9.73 -10.03
CA GLU A 134 -6.35 10.56 -10.14
C GLU A 134 -7.64 9.73 -10.11
N GLN A 135 -7.65 8.57 -10.77
CA GLN A 135 -8.79 7.67 -10.76
C GLN A 135 -9.02 7.05 -9.37
N VAL A 136 -7.95 6.60 -8.71
CA VAL A 136 -8.02 5.98 -7.38
C VAL A 136 -8.47 6.99 -6.33
N THR A 137 -7.87 8.20 -6.30
CA THR A 137 -8.24 9.23 -5.32
C THR A 137 -9.67 9.71 -5.52
N LYS A 138 -10.09 9.94 -6.76
CA LYS A 138 -11.49 10.28 -7.07
C LYS A 138 -12.49 9.22 -6.62
N ARG A 139 -12.11 7.94 -6.65
CA ARG A 139 -12.96 6.84 -6.20
C ARG A 139 -13.00 6.69 -4.67
N LEU A 140 -11.98 7.16 -3.96
CA LEU A 140 -11.90 7.10 -2.49
C LEU A 140 -12.68 8.22 -1.78
N GLY A 141 -12.99 9.32 -2.49
CA GLY A 141 -13.72 10.47 -1.95
C GLY A 141 -12.81 11.66 -1.73
#